data_AF-A0A9D7RVM8-F1
#
_entry.id   AF-A0A9D7RVM8-F1
#
_cell.length_a   1.000
_cell.length_b   1.000
_cell.length_c   1.000
_cell.angle_alpha   90.00
_cell.angle_beta   90.00
_cell.angle_gamma   90.00
#
_symmetry.space_group_name_H-M   'P 1'
#
loop_
_entity.id
_entity.type
_entity.pdbx_description
1 polymer ?
#
loop_
_entity_poly.entity_id
_entity_poly.type
_entity_poly.pdbx_seq_one_letter_code
_entity_poly.pdbx_strand_id
1 'polypeptide(L)'
;MSTEQDDFQVFLERHLVLQRTPDYSVDIVVQIGYPKWTKPGIQACCPVAISADIGRVKDIVGIDPIDSMKNALTFVETYLKQKDSQTKVLWPNGESYF
;
A
#
# COMPACT_ATOMS: atom_id res chain seq x y z
N MET A 1 -1.27 -22.12 -13.92
CA MET A 1 -2.20 -21.04 -13.54
C MET A 1 -1.41 -19.75 -13.64
N SER A 2 -1.80 -18.85 -14.53
CA SER A 2 -1.09 -17.63 -14.89
C SER A 2 -1.06 -16.66 -13.70
N THR A 3 0.09 -16.52 -13.06
CA THR A 3 0.38 -15.39 -12.16
C THR A 3 0.75 -14.21 -13.03
N GLU A 4 -0.24 -13.53 -13.62
CA GLU A 4 -0.03 -12.15 -14.04
C GLU A 4 0.15 -11.33 -12.77
N GLN A 5 1.41 -11.19 -12.38
CA GLN A 5 1.85 -10.16 -11.45
C GLN A 5 1.52 -8.85 -12.18
N ASP A 6 0.44 -8.18 -11.76
CA ASP A 6 0.06 -6.84 -12.22
C ASP A 6 1.15 -5.83 -11.79
N ASP A 7 2.33 -5.97 -12.39
CA ASP A 7 3.52 -5.18 -12.13
C ASP A 7 3.29 -3.78 -12.69
N PHE A 8 2.95 -2.86 -11.81
CA PHE A 8 2.94 -1.44 -12.12
C PHE A 8 4.31 -0.84 -11.87
N GLN A 9 4.66 0.20 -12.64
CA GLN A 9 5.86 0.97 -12.35
C GLN A 9 5.73 1.65 -10.97
N VAL A 10 6.58 1.23 -10.04
CA VAL A 10 6.62 1.78 -8.67
C VAL A 10 7.10 3.22 -8.71
N PHE A 11 6.35 4.10 -8.05
CA PHE A 11 6.68 5.51 -7.87
C PHE A 11 7.16 5.81 -6.45
N LEU A 12 6.49 5.21 -5.45
CA LEU A 12 6.85 5.30 -4.04
C LEU A 12 6.93 3.89 -3.45
N GLU A 13 7.93 3.69 -2.61
CA GLU A 13 8.13 2.45 -1.86
C GLU A 13 8.42 2.77 -0.39
N ARG A 14 7.94 1.92 0.51
CA ARG A 14 8.26 1.96 1.92
C ARG A 14 8.37 0.55 2.50
N HIS A 15 9.43 0.34 3.27
CA HIS A 15 9.68 -0.90 4.03
C HIS A 15 9.17 -0.71 5.45
N LEU A 16 8.38 -1.65 5.94
CA LEU A 16 7.82 -1.67 7.29
C LEU A 16 7.88 -3.09 7.85
N VAL A 17 7.68 -3.22 9.16
CA VAL A 17 7.61 -4.50 9.85
C VAL A 17 6.23 -4.64 10.50
N LEU A 18 5.53 -5.73 10.21
CA LEU A 18 4.34 -6.13 10.95
C LEU A 18 4.75 -7.10 12.07
N GLN A 19 4.69 -6.65 13.31
CA GLN A 19 4.98 -7.47 14.49
C GLN A 19 3.67 -7.90 15.16
N ARG A 20 3.35 -9.21 15.11
CA ARG A 20 2.15 -9.77 15.76
C ARG A 20 2.43 -10.23 17.20
N THR A 21 3.65 -10.72 17.44
CA THR A 21 4.17 -11.08 18.78
C THR A 21 5.65 -10.68 18.86
N PRO A 22 6.27 -10.60 20.05
CA PRO A 22 7.69 -10.27 20.17
C PRO A 22 8.61 -11.17 19.34
N ASP A 23 8.24 -12.44 19.17
CA ASP A 23 9.02 -13.46 18.46
C ASP A 23 8.55 -13.69 17.02
N TYR A 24 7.52 -12.96 16.55
CA TYR A 24 6.98 -13.12 15.21
C TYR A 24 6.71 -11.76 14.55
N SER A 25 7.54 -11.47 13.55
CA SER A 25 7.43 -10.31 12.68
C SER A 25 7.53 -10.71 11.20
N VAL A 26 6.92 -9.91 10.34
CA VAL A 26 6.99 -10.04 8.89
C VAL A 26 7.39 -8.70 8.30
N ASP A 27 8.45 -8.68 7.50
CA ASP A 27 8.81 -7.52 6.70
C ASP A 27 7.81 -7.38 5.56
N ILE A 28 7.23 -6.20 5.43
CA ILE A 28 6.31 -5.85 4.36
C ILE A 28 6.89 -4.71 3.53
N VAL A 29 6.55 -4.72 2.24
CA VAL A 29 6.91 -3.64 1.33
C VAL A 29 5.63 -3.04 0.78
N VAL A 30 5.39 -1.77 1.11
CA VAL A 30 4.31 -0.98 0.57
C VAL A 30 4.80 -0.31 -0.71
N GLN A 31 4.10 -0.54 -1.81
CA GLN A 31 4.42 0.02 -3.12
C GLN A 31 3.22 0.79 -3.67
N ILE A 32 3.45 2.00 -4.15
CA ILE A 32 2.46 2.84 -4.81
C ILE A 32 3.03 3.21 -6.18
N GLY A 33 2.25 2.99 -7.24
CA GLY A 33 2.71 3.31 -8.59
C GLY A 33 2.34 4.71 -9.04
N TYR A 34 2.67 5.01 -10.29
CA TYR A 34 2.29 6.28 -10.90
C TYR A 34 0.77 6.39 -11.06
N PRO A 35 0.15 7.49 -10.63
CA PRO A 35 -1.26 7.73 -10.87
C PRO A 35 -1.46 8.05 -12.36
N LYS A 36 -2.52 7.49 -12.95
CA LYS A 36 -2.80 7.64 -14.39
C LYS A 36 -4.28 7.87 -14.63
N TRP A 37 -4.58 8.65 -15.67
CA TRP A 37 -5.95 8.78 -16.16
C TRP A 37 -6.46 7.42 -16.65
N THR A 38 -7.61 6.98 -16.15
CA THR A 38 -8.39 5.88 -16.76
C THR A 38 -9.40 6.45 -17.74
N LYS A 39 -9.94 7.63 -17.43
CA LYS A 39 -10.77 8.46 -18.32
C LYS A 39 -10.39 9.94 -18.15
N PRO A 40 -9.69 10.55 -19.13
CA PRO A 40 -9.22 11.93 -19.01
C PRO A 40 -10.31 12.92 -18.59
N GLY A 41 -10.03 13.72 -17.57
CA GLY A 41 -10.95 14.74 -17.03
C GLY A 41 -12.13 14.19 -16.23
N ILE A 42 -12.20 12.87 -15.99
CA ILE A 42 -13.32 12.22 -15.30
C ILE A 42 -12.84 11.30 -14.18
N GLN A 43 -11.80 10.51 -14.44
CA GLN A 43 -11.32 9.52 -13.48
C GLN A 43 -9.86 9.18 -13.72
N ALA A 44 -9.12 9.10 -12.62
CA ALA A 44 -7.80 8.52 -12.57
C ALA A 44 -7.75 7.36 -11.58
N CYS A 45 -6.68 6.60 -11.65
CA CYS A 45 -6.39 5.53 -10.72
C CYS A 45 -4.92 5.54 -10.30
N CYS A 46 -4.67 5.01 -9.11
CA CYS A 46 -3.34 4.84 -8.54
C CYS A 46 -3.20 3.40 -8.04
N PRO A 47 -2.26 2.62 -8.58
CA PRO A 47 -2.07 1.23 -8.19
C PRO A 47 -1.30 1.13 -6.86
N VAL A 48 -1.65 0.13 -6.05
CA VAL A 48 -1.07 -0.10 -4.72
C VAL A 48 -0.86 -1.60 -4.50
N ALA A 49 0.26 -1.96 -3.89
CA ALA A 49 0.53 -3.31 -3.41
C ALA A 49 1.18 -3.29 -2.02
N ILE A 50 0.89 -4.30 -1.20
CA ILE A 50 1.57 -4.53 0.08
C ILE A 50 2.09 -5.97 0.09
N SER A 51 3.36 -6.13 -0.27
CA SER A 51 4.04 -7.42 -0.38
C SER A 51 4.20 -8.09 0.98
N ALA A 52 4.16 -9.43 0.99
CA ALA A 52 4.15 -10.27 2.19
C ALA A 52 2.94 -10.06 3.13
N ASP A 53 1.86 -9.47 2.62
CA ASP A 53 0.60 -9.26 3.35
C ASP A 53 -0.62 -9.41 2.41
N ILE A 54 -1.35 -8.33 2.09
CA ILE A 54 -2.56 -8.40 1.22
C ILE A 54 -2.23 -8.47 -0.28
N GLY A 55 -0.98 -8.22 -0.66
CA GLY A 55 -0.54 -8.22 -2.06
C GLY A 55 -1.11 -7.04 -2.86
N ARG A 56 -1.34 -7.26 -4.16
CA ARG A 56 -1.90 -6.27 -5.08
C ARG A 56 -3.38 -6.04 -4.76
N VAL A 57 -3.76 -4.79 -4.52
CA VAL A 57 -5.16 -4.41 -4.33
C VAL A 57 -5.74 -3.85 -5.62
N LYS A 58 -7.08 -3.74 -5.72
CA LYS A 58 -7.71 -3.01 -6.82
C LYS A 58 -7.20 -1.57 -6.88
N ASP A 59 -6.99 -1.04 -8.07
CA ASP A 59 -6.54 0.34 -8.25
C ASP A 59 -7.42 1.33 -7.49
N ILE A 60 -6.77 2.22 -6.76
CA ILE A 60 -7.43 3.24 -5.97
C ILE A 60 -7.80 4.39 -6.88
N VAL A 61 -9.08 4.74 -6.92
CA VAL A 61 -9.61 5.72 -7.87
C VAL A 61 -9.68 7.12 -7.28
N GLY A 62 -9.69 8.13 -8.15
CA GLY A 62 -9.93 9.53 -7.80
C GLY A 62 -10.44 10.32 -9.01
N ILE A 63 -10.87 11.55 -8.79
CA ILE A 63 -11.38 12.43 -9.86
C ILE A 63 -10.27 12.89 -10.82
N ASP A 64 -9.03 12.90 -10.35
CA ASP A 64 -7.81 13.20 -11.11
C ASP A 64 -6.60 12.42 -10.55
N PRO A 65 -5.43 12.43 -11.22
CA PRO A 65 -4.25 11.69 -10.76
C PRO A 65 -3.77 12.08 -9.35
N ILE A 66 -3.87 13.36 -8.98
CA ILE A 66 -3.47 13.84 -7.65
C ILE A 66 -4.43 13.29 -6.60
N ASP A 67 -5.73 13.34 -6.85
CA ASP A 67 -6.77 12.80 -5.98
C ASP A 67 -6.63 11.28 -5.80
N SER A 68 -6.42 10.54 -6.90
CA SER A 68 -6.20 9.09 -6.81
C SER A 68 -4.95 8.72 -5.98
N MET A 69 -3.88 9.52 -6.05
CA MET A 69 -2.69 9.37 -5.23
C MET A 69 -2.98 9.65 -3.74
N LYS A 70 -3.71 10.73 -3.44
CA LYS A 70 -4.14 11.03 -2.06
C LYS A 70 -4.99 9.91 -1.48
N ASN A 71 -5.91 9.37 -2.26
CA ASN A 71 -6.74 8.24 -1.87
C ASN A 71 -5.90 6.98 -1.65
N ALA A 72 -4.88 6.72 -2.49
CA ALA A 72 -3.96 5.60 -2.32
C ALA A 72 -3.15 5.69 -1.03
N LEU A 73 -2.60 6.88 -0.71
CA LEU A 73 -1.90 7.12 0.56
C LEU A 73 -2.84 6.93 1.75
N THR A 74 -4.07 7.46 1.67
CA THR A 74 -5.08 7.31 2.72
C THR A 74 -5.49 5.86 2.92
N PHE A 75 -5.62 5.10 1.85
CA PHE A 75 -5.89 3.67 1.89
C PHE A 75 -4.79 2.94 2.65
N VAL A 76 -3.52 3.14 2.30
CA VAL A 76 -2.38 2.51 2.98
C VAL A 76 -2.37 2.82 4.47
N GLU A 77 -2.48 4.10 4.83
CA GLU A 77 -2.48 4.55 6.21
C GLU A 77 -3.64 3.93 7.02
N THR A 78 -4.83 3.93 6.43
CA THR A 78 -6.03 3.37 7.08
C THR A 78 -5.90 1.86 7.24
N TYR A 79 -5.44 1.17 6.19
CA TYR A 79 -5.24 -0.28 6.20
C TYR A 79 -4.24 -0.70 7.28
N LEU A 80 -3.11 0.01 7.41
CA LEU A 80 -2.10 -0.26 8.42
C LEU A 80 -2.58 0.07 9.85
N LYS A 81 -3.34 1.16 10.04
CA LYS A 81 -3.93 1.52 11.35
C LYS A 81 -5.03 0.56 11.79
N GLN A 82 -5.74 -0.06 10.86
CA GLN A 82 -6.83 -0.99 11.11
C GLN A 82 -6.38 -2.45 11.25
N LYS A 83 -5.07 -2.71 11.32
CA LYS A 83 -4.58 -4.01 11.78
C LYS A 83 -5.17 -4.32 13.16
N ASP A 84 -5.28 -5.60 13.49
CA ASP A 84 -5.79 -6.01 14.80
C ASP A 84 -5.02 -5.33 15.94
N SER A 85 -5.67 -5.18 17.10
CA SER A 85 -5.10 -4.44 18.24
C SER A 85 -3.82 -5.05 18.81
N GLN A 86 -3.42 -6.23 18.36
CA GLN A 86 -2.21 -6.92 18.80
C GLN A 86 -1.04 -6.71 17.82
N THR A 87 -1.32 -6.34 16.57
CA THR A 87 -0.31 -6.11 15.54
C THR A 87 0.27 -4.71 15.62
N LYS A 88 1.58 -4.61 15.82
CA LYS A 88 2.32 -3.36 15.72
C LYS A 88 2.87 -3.19 14.31
N VAL A 89 2.80 -1.96 13.80
CA VAL A 89 3.48 -1.56 12.57
C VAL A 89 4.72 -0.78 12.98
N LEU A 90 5.89 -1.25 12.59
CA LEU A 90 7.18 -0.67 12.98
C LEU A 90 7.97 -0.24 11.75
N TRP A 91 8.83 0.74 11.95
CA TRP A 91 9.93 1.02 11.04
C TRP A 91 10.99 -0.10 11.12
N PRO A 92 11.84 -0.28 10.08
CA PRO A 92 12.91 -1.29 10.11
C PRO A 92 13.92 -1.13 11.26
N ASN A 93 14.02 0.06 11.86
CA ASN A 93 14.84 0.31 13.04
C ASN A 93 14.16 -0.11 14.37
N GLY A 94 12.94 -0.65 14.32
CA GLY A 94 12.15 -1.08 15.47
C GLY A 94 11.31 0.01 16.13
N GLU A 95 11.39 1.27 15.67
CA GLU A 95 10.53 2.34 16.17
C GLU A 95 9.08 2.17 15.71
N SER A 96 8.13 2.66 16.50
CA SER A 96 6.71 2.62 16.12
C SER A 96 6.47 3.47 14.87
N TYR A 97 5.72 2.93 13.92
CA TYR A 97 5.28 3.68 12.73
C TYR A 97 4.14 4.66 13.05
N PHE A 98 3.30 4.32 14.04
CA PHE A 98 2.20 5.15 14.54
C PHE A 98 2.39 5.58 15.99
#